data_AF-A0A3B9ZG33-F1
#
_entry.id   AF-A0A3B9ZG33-F1
#
_cell.length_a   1.000
_cell.length_b   1.000
_cell.length_c   1.000
_cell.angle_alpha   90.00
_cell.angle_beta   90.00
_cell.angle_gamma   90.00
#
_symmetry.space_group_name_H-M   'P 1'
#
loop_
_entity.id
_entity.type
_entity.pdbx_description
1 polymer ?
#
loop_
_entity_poly.entity_id
_entity_poly.type
_entity_poly.pdbx_seq_one_letter_code
_entity_poly.pdbx_strand_id
1 'polypeptide(L)'
;KVISGLNIAEHRLPQDGRFKMKIGSGEVDFRVSVLPTVLGEKVVLRILDKSQLNLDIERLGFQEKALSELKECALKPYGMVLATGPTGSGKTTTLYSLIKLIDRPKINIVTVEDPVEFQIPGINQVNVQPEIGLSFASALRSILRQDPNVIMIGEIRDSQTVDIAIKSALTGHLVLSTLHTTTACGAVVRLMNMGIEPFLINSAINCIAAQRLARVLCPNCKEKYELKEDVALKLKLTARDKKEPYIFFRPKGCGKCFHTGYRGRVVLAEVLVLSPKIKELIFSRSQEHALKQAARAEGMQTLREDGLFKVRSGVISLEEMLRVSAGDE
;
A
#
# COMPACT_ATOMS: atom_id res chain seq x y z
N LYS A 1 10.52 -21.39 -20.16
CA LYS A 1 11.34 -22.32 -19.35
C LYS A 1 12.83 -22.10 -19.56
N VAL A 2 13.39 -22.32 -20.76
CA VAL A 2 14.83 -22.14 -21.08
C VAL A 2 15.40 -20.80 -20.59
N ILE A 3 14.79 -19.69 -21.00
CA ILE A 3 15.28 -18.33 -20.69
C ILE A 3 15.32 -18.07 -19.17
N SER A 4 14.48 -18.77 -18.41
CA SER A 4 14.34 -18.60 -16.96
C SER A 4 15.01 -19.71 -16.15
N GLY A 5 15.83 -20.55 -16.79
CA GLY A 5 16.56 -21.65 -16.13
C GLY A 5 15.68 -22.79 -15.63
N LEU A 6 14.45 -22.94 -16.13
CA LEU A 6 13.50 -23.95 -15.66
C LEU A 6 13.69 -25.29 -16.37
N ASN A 7 13.42 -26.38 -15.65
CA ASN A 7 13.49 -27.73 -16.19
C ASN A 7 12.39 -27.96 -17.23
N ILE A 8 12.81 -28.12 -18.49
CA ILE A 8 11.92 -28.29 -19.64
C ILE A 8 11.18 -29.62 -19.56
N ALA A 9 11.82 -30.68 -19.04
CA ALA A 9 11.26 -32.02 -18.98
C ALA A 9 10.26 -32.20 -17.83
N GLU A 10 10.33 -31.37 -16.79
CA GLU A 10 9.37 -31.42 -15.69
C GLU A 10 8.12 -30.61 -16.05
N HIS A 11 6.97 -31.28 -16.12
CA HIS A 11 5.67 -30.67 -16.45
C HIS A 11 4.59 -30.94 -15.38
N ARG A 12 4.93 -31.63 -14.29
CA ARG A 12 4.00 -32.08 -13.24
C ARG A 12 4.09 -31.25 -11.98
N LEU A 13 5.19 -30.52 -11.80
CA LEU A 13 5.44 -29.66 -10.64
C LEU A 13 5.43 -28.19 -11.06
N PRO A 14 4.94 -27.29 -10.18
CA PRO A 14 5.11 -25.85 -10.37
C PRO A 14 6.59 -25.48 -10.46
N GLN A 15 6.91 -24.48 -11.26
CA GLN A 15 8.28 -23.98 -11.43
C GLN A 15 8.29 -22.45 -11.47
N ASP A 16 9.19 -21.85 -10.70
CA ASP A 16 9.38 -20.40 -10.65
C ASP A 16 10.80 -20.03 -11.08
N GLY A 17 10.92 -18.97 -11.87
CA GLY A 17 12.20 -18.52 -12.41
C GLY A 17 12.23 -17.03 -12.63
N ARG A 18 13.40 -16.50 -12.95
CA ARG A 18 13.58 -15.08 -13.29
C ARG A 18 14.50 -14.96 -14.50
N PHE A 19 14.30 -13.91 -15.28
CA PHE A 19 15.23 -13.53 -16.33
C PHE A 19 15.16 -12.04 -16.58
N LYS A 20 16.25 -11.49 -17.13
CA LYS A 20 16.33 -10.09 -17.53
C LYS A 20 16.34 -10.00 -19.04
N MET A 21 15.70 -8.98 -19.59
CA MET A 21 15.72 -8.71 -21.03
C MET A 21 15.88 -7.22 -21.27
N LYS A 22 16.75 -6.87 -22.22
CA LYS A 22 16.86 -5.48 -22.70
C LYS A 22 15.72 -5.21 -23.67
N ILE A 23 14.90 -4.21 -23.38
CA ILE A 23 13.79 -3.76 -24.24
C ILE A 23 13.97 -2.27 -24.48
N GLY A 24 14.27 -1.88 -25.73
CA GLY A 24 14.64 -0.51 -26.05
C GLY A 24 15.92 -0.09 -25.31
N SER A 25 15.87 1.04 -24.60
CA SER A 25 16.99 1.55 -23.80
C SER A 25 17.02 1.01 -22.35
N GLY A 26 16.01 0.23 -21.94
CA GLY A 26 15.86 -0.24 -20.56
C GLY A 26 16.19 -1.72 -20.37
N GLU A 27 16.59 -2.07 -19.14
CA GLU A 27 16.61 -3.46 -18.66
C GLU A 27 15.31 -3.73 -17.89
N VAL A 28 14.58 -4.77 -18.30
CA VAL A 28 13.34 -5.22 -17.65
C VAL A 28 13.57 -6.59 -17.03
N ASP A 29 13.17 -6.75 -15.76
CA ASP A 29 13.21 -8.03 -15.04
C ASP A 29 11.85 -8.72 -15.17
N PHE A 30 11.86 -10.01 -15.41
CA PHE A 30 10.66 -10.83 -15.55
C PHE A 30 10.69 -11.96 -14.53
N ARG A 31 9.62 -12.07 -13.73
CA ARG A 31 9.36 -13.28 -12.94
C ARG A 31 8.43 -14.20 -13.73
N VAL A 32 8.81 -15.47 -13.77
CA VAL A 32 8.09 -16.52 -14.49
C VAL A 32 7.57 -17.51 -13.49
N SER A 33 6.28 -17.80 -13.56
CA SER A 33 5.66 -18.88 -12.80
C SER A 33 4.96 -19.81 -13.79
N VAL A 34 5.28 -21.09 -13.71
CA VAL A 34 4.70 -22.16 -14.52
C VAL A 34 3.92 -23.07 -13.59
N LEU A 35 2.62 -23.23 -13.85
CA LEU A 35 1.73 -24.07 -13.07
C LEU A 35 1.13 -25.17 -13.95
N PRO A 36 1.28 -26.46 -13.60
CA PRO A 36 0.59 -27.54 -14.31
C PRO A 36 -0.92 -27.41 -14.14
N THR A 37 -1.66 -27.59 -15.23
CA THR A 37 -3.13 -27.61 -15.28
C THR A 37 -3.60 -28.84 -16.05
N VAL A 38 -4.91 -29.11 -16.02
CA VAL A 38 -5.50 -30.28 -16.71
C VAL A 38 -5.18 -30.32 -18.21
N LEU A 39 -5.07 -29.15 -18.86
CA LEU A 39 -4.83 -29.03 -20.30
C LEU A 39 -3.36 -28.73 -20.66
N GLY A 40 -2.44 -28.84 -19.71
CA GLY A 40 -1.03 -28.48 -19.87
C GLY A 40 -0.61 -27.35 -18.94
N GLU A 41 0.48 -26.66 -19.25
CA GLU A 41 1.08 -25.69 -18.34
C GLU A 41 0.53 -24.27 -18.57
N LYS A 42 0.10 -23.62 -17.48
CA LYS A 42 -0.19 -22.19 -17.46
C LYS A 42 1.08 -21.43 -17.11
N VAL A 43 1.45 -20.47 -17.95
CA VAL A 43 2.59 -19.58 -17.71
C VAL A 43 2.11 -18.18 -17.36
N VAL A 44 2.65 -17.61 -16.28
CA VAL A 44 2.45 -16.21 -15.91
C VAL A 44 3.79 -15.50 -15.95
N LEU A 45 3.85 -14.40 -16.70
CA LEU A 45 4.98 -13.48 -16.72
C LEU A 45 4.60 -12.21 -15.95
N ARG A 46 5.33 -11.92 -14.87
CA ARG A 46 5.24 -10.64 -14.17
C ARG A 46 6.38 -9.74 -14.60
N ILE A 47 6.03 -8.59 -15.16
CA ILE A 47 6.96 -7.59 -15.66
C ILE A 47 7.35 -6.65 -14.51
N LEU A 48 8.65 -6.50 -14.26
CA LEU A 48 9.23 -5.60 -13.29
C LEU A 48 10.08 -4.56 -14.04
N ASP A 49 9.44 -3.45 -14.39
CA ASP A 49 10.07 -2.33 -15.09
C ASP A 49 10.65 -1.34 -14.07
N LYS A 50 11.98 -1.29 -13.98
CA LYS A 50 12.73 -0.39 -13.08
C LYS A 50 12.57 1.09 -13.47
N SER A 51 12.32 1.39 -14.75
CA SER A 51 12.26 2.76 -15.25
C SER A 51 11.01 3.53 -14.80
N GLN A 52 9.97 2.82 -14.35
CA GLN A 52 8.69 3.42 -13.95
C GLN A 52 8.57 3.67 -12.43
N LEU A 53 9.64 3.43 -11.66
CA LEU A 53 9.61 3.60 -10.22
C LEU A 53 9.69 5.09 -9.82
N ASN A 54 8.55 5.77 -9.89
CA ASN A 54 8.43 7.12 -9.37
C ASN A 54 8.23 7.07 -7.84
N LEU A 55 9.33 7.07 -7.11
CA LEU A 55 9.36 7.04 -5.63
C LEU A 55 9.09 8.40 -4.97
N ASP A 56 8.57 9.37 -5.70
CA ASP A 56 8.17 10.65 -5.13
C ASP A 56 6.79 10.51 -4.47
N ILE A 57 6.75 10.63 -3.14
CA ILE A 57 5.52 10.50 -2.35
C ILE A 57 4.44 11.51 -2.78
N GLU A 58 4.85 12.70 -3.24
CA GLU A 58 3.96 13.76 -3.73
C GLU A 58 3.14 13.33 -4.95
N ARG A 59 3.68 12.40 -5.73
CA ARG A 59 3.09 11.97 -7.01
C ARG A 59 2.22 10.73 -6.88
N LEU A 60 2.10 10.15 -5.68
CA LEU A 60 1.28 8.94 -5.46
C LEU A 60 -0.23 9.26 -5.39
N GLY A 61 -0.59 10.52 -5.16
CA GLY A 61 -1.97 10.99 -5.14
C GLY A 61 -2.66 10.89 -3.78
N PHE A 62 -1.90 10.97 -2.69
CA PHE A 62 -2.46 11.26 -1.37
C PHE A 62 -3.07 12.67 -1.37
N GLN A 63 -4.17 12.86 -0.62
CA GLN A 63 -4.66 14.21 -0.34
C GLN A 63 -3.72 14.92 0.61
N GLU A 64 -3.72 16.26 0.56
CA GLU A 64 -2.79 17.12 1.30
C GLU A 64 -2.73 16.79 2.80
N LYS A 65 -3.88 16.69 3.48
CA LYS A 65 -3.93 16.33 4.91
C LYS A 65 -3.30 14.96 5.18
N ALA A 66 -3.77 13.93 4.48
CA ALA A 66 -3.28 12.56 4.63
C ALA A 66 -1.77 12.45 4.33
N LEU A 67 -1.29 13.20 3.34
CA LEU A 67 0.12 13.24 2.97
C LEU A 67 0.96 13.94 4.04
N SER A 68 0.49 15.06 4.59
CA SER A 68 1.17 15.78 5.68
C SER A 68 1.30 14.88 6.91
N GLU A 69 0.19 14.28 7.35
CA GLU A 69 0.17 13.38 8.51
C GLU A 69 1.10 12.18 8.33
N LEU A 70 1.10 11.57 7.14
CA LEU A 70 1.98 10.45 6.82
C LEU A 70 3.46 10.86 6.84
N LYS A 71 3.81 12.01 6.25
CA LYS A 71 5.18 12.53 6.25
C LYS A 71 5.65 12.89 7.66
N GLU A 72 4.84 13.62 8.42
CA GLU A 72 5.13 13.99 9.80
C GLU A 72 5.41 12.75 10.65
N CYS A 73 4.59 11.70 10.50
CA CYS A 73 4.78 10.45 11.22
C CYS A 73 6.00 9.66 10.76
N ALA A 74 6.35 9.71 9.48
CA ALA A 74 7.53 9.05 8.92
C ALA A 74 8.85 9.80 9.25
N LEU A 75 8.78 11.09 9.60
CA LEU A 75 9.95 11.89 9.99
C LEU A 75 10.23 11.87 11.51
N LYS A 76 9.37 11.21 12.30
CA LYS A 76 9.61 11.01 13.74
C LYS A 76 10.88 10.16 13.96
N PRO A 77 11.62 10.40 15.05
CA PRO A 77 12.86 9.67 15.35
C PRO A 77 12.65 8.18 15.58
N TYR A 78 11.49 7.79 16.12
CA TYR A 78 11.11 6.41 16.40
C TYR A 78 9.60 6.21 16.30
N GLY A 79 9.18 4.96 16.44
CA GLY A 79 7.79 4.53 16.33
C GLY A 79 7.54 3.77 15.03
N MET A 80 6.28 3.49 14.73
CA MET A 80 5.90 2.60 13.63
C MET A 80 4.90 3.26 12.70
N VAL A 81 5.18 3.20 11.40
CA VAL A 81 4.25 3.57 10.32
C VAL A 81 3.82 2.30 9.59
N LEU A 82 2.52 2.06 9.54
CA LEU A 82 1.94 0.87 8.90
C LEU A 82 1.22 1.24 7.62
N ALA A 83 1.66 0.70 6.48
CA ALA A 83 0.89 0.74 5.24
C ALA A 83 0.02 -0.53 5.13
N THR A 84 -1.29 -0.38 4.94
CA THR A 84 -2.22 -1.52 4.91
C THR A 84 -3.04 -1.58 3.62
N GLY A 85 -3.51 -2.77 3.30
CA GLY A 85 -4.31 -3.02 2.10
C GLY A 85 -4.07 -4.41 1.49
N PRO A 86 -4.90 -4.81 0.52
CA PRO A 86 -4.76 -6.09 -0.18
C PRO A 86 -3.49 -6.12 -1.04
N THR A 87 -3.22 -7.28 -1.63
CA THR A 87 -2.16 -7.41 -2.63
C THR A 87 -2.41 -6.47 -3.80
N GLY A 88 -1.35 -5.79 -4.27
CA GLY A 88 -1.44 -4.83 -5.37
C GLY A 88 -2.05 -3.47 -5.00
N SER A 89 -2.22 -3.14 -3.71
CA SER A 89 -2.68 -1.81 -3.29
C SER A 89 -1.58 -0.74 -3.26
N GLY A 90 -0.34 -1.06 -3.63
CA GLY A 90 0.78 -0.12 -3.71
C GLY A 90 1.56 0.11 -2.41
N LYS A 91 1.37 -0.73 -1.38
CA LYS A 91 2.00 -0.56 -0.05
C LYS A 91 3.52 -0.41 -0.14
N THR A 92 4.19 -1.33 -0.83
CA THR A 92 5.65 -1.32 -1.02
C THR A 92 6.10 -0.04 -1.72
N THR A 93 5.35 0.46 -2.72
CA THR A 93 5.64 1.73 -3.37
C THR A 93 5.56 2.89 -2.39
N THR A 94 4.53 2.94 -1.54
CA THR A 94 4.43 3.95 -0.47
C THR A 94 5.61 3.85 0.49
N LEU A 95 5.96 2.65 0.98
CA LEU A 95 7.08 2.46 1.90
C LEU A 95 8.42 2.88 1.27
N TYR A 96 8.67 2.53 0.01
CA TYR A 96 9.88 2.96 -0.70
C TYR A 96 9.92 4.49 -0.90
N SER A 97 8.77 5.13 -1.15
CA SER A 97 8.70 6.59 -1.20
C SER A 97 8.96 7.25 0.15
N LEU A 98 8.54 6.62 1.26
CA LEU A 98 8.88 7.09 2.62
C LEU A 98 10.37 6.88 2.92
N ILE A 99 10.95 5.74 2.54
CA ILE A 99 12.40 5.52 2.65
C ILE A 99 13.16 6.64 1.92
N LYS A 100 12.79 6.95 0.68
CA LYS A 100 13.40 8.04 -0.09
C LYS A 100 13.25 9.41 0.56
N LEU A 101 12.12 9.66 1.23
CA LEU A 101 11.90 10.90 2.00
C LEU A 101 12.86 11.01 3.21
N ILE A 102 13.16 9.89 3.85
CA ILE A 102 13.98 9.82 5.07
C ILE A 102 15.48 9.72 4.75
N ASP A 103 15.82 9.12 3.61
CA ASP A 103 17.17 8.78 3.19
C ASP A 103 18.12 9.99 3.20
N ARG A 104 19.14 9.90 4.06
CA ARG A 104 20.20 10.89 4.23
C ARG A 104 21.46 10.19 4.73
N PRO A 105 22.67 10.66 4.39
CA PRO A 105 23.93 9.92 4.64
C PRO A 105 24.21 9.45 6.08
N LYS A 106 23.54 10.01 7.09
CA LYS A 106 23.70 9.66 8.51
C LYS A 106 22.63 8.68 9.03
N ILE A 107 21.68 8.27 8.19
CA ILE A 107 20.65 7.32 8.57
C ILE A 107 21.00 5.95 7.99
N ASN A 108 21.24 4.99 8.86
CA ASN A 108 21.31 3.59 8.50
C ASN A 108 19.90 3.01 8.31
N ILE A 109 19.54 2.70 7.06
CA ILE A 109 18.27 2.09 6.68
C ILE A 109 18.51 0.64 6.31
N VAL A 110 17.83 -0.28 6.99
CA VAL A 110 17.90 -1.72 6.72
C VAL A 110 16.50 -2.27 6.49
N THR A 111 16.34 -3.09 5.46
CA THR A 111 15.05 -3.69 5.09
C THR A 111 15.11 -5.21 5.05
N VAL A 112 13.99 -5.86 5.32
CA VAL A 112 13.77 -7.29 5.11
C VAL A 112 12.52 -7.49 4.27
N GLU A 113 12.63 -8.19 3.14
CA GLU A 113 11.58 -8.27 2.12
C GLU A 113 11.44 -9.70 1.54
N ASP A 114 10.24 -10.06 1.09
CA ASP A 114 9.92 -11.38 0.51
C ASP A 114 9.19 -11.24 -0.85
N PRO A 115 9.93 -11.11 -1.96
CA PRO A 115 11.34 -10.72 -2.08
C PRO A 115 11.50 -9.20 -2.25
N VAL A 116 12.73 -8.73 -2.33
CA VAL A 116 13.07 -7.37 -2.76
C VAL A 116 12.58 -7.15 -4.20
N GLU A 117 11.69 -6.17 -4.38
CA GLU A 117 11.10 -5.85 -5.68
C GLU A 117 12.03 -4.98 -6.54
N PHE A 118 12.68 -3.99 -5.93
CA PHE A 118 13.65 -3.11 -6.58
C PHE A 118 14.80 -2.78 -5.64
N GLN A 119 16.00 -2.66 -6.20
CA GLN A 119 17.17 -2.21 -5.45
C GLN A 119 17.14 -0.68 -5.32
N ILE A 120 17.17 -0.20 -4.08
CA ILE A 120 17.26 1.22 -3.74
C ILE A 120 18.73 1.53 -3.42
N PRO A 121 19.41 2.39 -4.21
CA PRO A 121 20.78 2.77 -3.93
C PRO A 121 20.94 3.33 -2.51
N GLY A 122 21.99 2.91 -1.80
CA GLY A 122 22.29 3.37 -0.45
C GLY A 122 21.54 2.65 0.68
N ILE A 123 20.58 1.77 0.35
CA ILE A 123 19.77 1.05 1.34
C ILE A 123 20.21 -0.40 1.46
N ASN A 124 20.35 -0.90 2.69
CA ASN A 124 20.69 -2.30 2.95
C ASN A 124 19.41 -3.15 2.84
N GLN A 125 19.27 -3.97 1.79
CA GLN A 125 18.07 -4.77 1.55
C GLN A 125 18.32 -6.27 1.67
N VAL A 126 17.62 -6.93 2.59
CA VAL A 126 17.72 -8.36 2.86
C VAL A 126 16.54 -9.08 2.23
N ASN A 127 16.80 -10.09 1.39
CA ASN A 127 15.78 -11.02 0.93
C ASN A 127 15.57 -12.11 1.98
N VAL A 128 14.30 -12.40 2.30
CA VAL A 128 13.92 -13.60 3.04
C VAL A 128 14.31 -14.84 2.22
N GLN A 129 14.92 -15.82 2.89
CA GLN A 129 15.34 -17.10 2.27
C GLN A 129 14.91 -18.25 3.19
N PRO A 130 13.67 -18.73 3.08
CA PRO A 130 13.13 -19.78 3.96
C PRO A 130 13.93 -21.09 3.86
N GLU A 131 14.46 -21.40 2.67
CA GLU A 131 15.26 -22.60 2.36
C GLU A 131 16.48 -22.77 3.30
N ILE A 132 17.05 -21.66 3.76
CA ILE A 132 18.21 -21.63 4.67
C ILE A 132 17.86 -21.09 6.06
N GLY A 133 16.57 -20.96 6.37
CA GLY A 133 16.07 -20.48 7.66
C GLY A 133 16.11 -18.96 7.88
N LEU A 134 16.42 -18.15 6.87
CA LEU A 134 16.42 -16.69 6.95
C LEU A 134 14.99 -16.13 6.79
N SER A 135 14.18 -16.25 7.85
CA SER A 135 12.82 -15.69 7.95
C SER A 135 12.79 -14.21 8.33
N PHE A 136 11.63 -13.54 8.21
CA PHE A 136 11.41 -12.16 8.70
C PHE A 136 11.87 -11.96 10.14
N ALA A 137 11.43 -12.82 11.07
CA ALA A 137 11.79 -12.72 12.47
C ALA A 137 13.29 -12.93 12.72
N SER A 138 13.94 -13.87 12.02
CA SER A 138 15.38 -14.14 12.18
C SER A 138 16.25 -13.00 11.63
N ALA A 139 15.87 -12.45 10.48
CA ALA A 139 16.51 -11.29 9.87
C ALA A 139 16.36 -10.06 10.76
N LEU A 140 15.14 -9.78 11.23
CA LEU A 140 14.85 -8.64 12.09
C LEU A 140 15.65 -8.67 13.41
N ARG A 141 15.79 -9.84 14.06
CA ARG A 141 16.68 -9.99 15.23
C ARG A 141 18.13 -9.66 14.92
N SER A 142 18.59 -9.95 13.70
CA SER A 142 19.97 -9.67 13.28
C SER A 142 20.16 -8.20 12.94
N ILE A 143 19.16 -7.59 12.28
CA ILE A 143 19.13 -6.15 11.96
C ILE A 143 19.28 -5.30 13.22
N LEU A 144 18.70 -5.69 14.35
CA LEU A 144 18.85 -4.96 15.62
C LEU A 144 20.28 -4.90 16.17
N ARG A 145 21.20 -5.73 15.65
CA ARG A 145 22.64 -5.67 15.97
C ARG A 145 23.46 -4.96 14.87
N GLN A 146 22.80 -4.26 13.96
CA GLN A 146 23.43 -3.55 12.84
C GLN A 146 23.39 -2.04 13.02
N ASP A 147 23.11 -1.54 14.22
CA ASP A 147 22.93 -0.11 14.51
C ASP A 147 21.96 0.61 13.52
N PRO A 148 20.74 0.06 13.28
CA PRO A 148 19.82 0.67 12.34
C PRO A 148 19.19 1.94 12.95
N ASN A 149 18.88 2.93 12.11
CA ASN A 149 18.01 4.04 12.48
C ASN A 149 16.58 3.80 12.00
N VAL A 150 16.44 3.23 10.79
CA VAL A 150 15.15 2.88 10.18
C VAL A 150 15.17 1.42 9.78
N ILE A 151 14.09 0.72 10.13
CA ILE A 151 13.88 -0.68 9.78
C ILE A 151 12.64 -0.76 8.91
N MET A 152 12.74 -1.34 7.71
CA MET A 152 11.57 -1.68 6.90
C MET A 152 11.32 -3.18 6.90
N ILE A 153 10.12 -3.58 7.29
CA ILE A 153 9.68 -4.97 7.27
C ILE A 153 8.65 -5.10 6.15
N GLY A 154 8.95 -5.89 5.12
CA GLY A 154 8.12 -6.01 3.93
C GLY A 154 6.66 -6.33 4.26
N GLU A 155 6.45 -7.19 5.26
CA GLU A 155 5.14 -7.48 5.82
C GLU A 155 5.22 -8.13 7.20
N ILE A 156 4.17 -7.94 8.00
CA ILE A 156 3.96 -8.63 9.27
C ILE A 156 2.90 -9.72 9.03
N ARG A 157 3.33 -11.00 9.02
CA ARG A 157 2.43 -12.15 8.85
C ARG A 157 2.08 -12.84 10.17
N ASP A 158 2.98 -12.81 11.14
CA ASP A 158 2.91 -13.61 12.38
C ASP A 158 3.15 -12.77 13.65
N SER A 159 2.77 -13.35 14.80
CA SER A 159 2.87 -12.74 16.13
C SER A 159 4.31 -12.44 16.54
N GLN A 160 5.26 -13.27 16.10
CA GLN A 160 6.67 -13.11 16.43
C GLN A 160 7.26 -11.87 15.74
N THR A 161 6.95 -11.66 14.47
CA THR A 161 7.42 -10.53 13.68
C THR A 161 6.84 -9.22 14.21
N VAL A 162 5.55 -9.17 14.54
CA VAL A 162 4.93 -7.96 15.13
C VAL A 162 5.52 -7.63 16.51
N ASP A 163 5.77 -8.64 17.36
CA ASP A 163 6.34 -8.43 18.69
C ASP A 163 7.72 -7.77 18.60
N ILE A 164 8.59 -8.30 17.72
CA ILE A 164 9.93 -7.72 17.51
C ILE A 164 9.82 -6.33 16.87
N ALA A 165 8.91 -6.12 15.91
CA ALA A 165 8.71 -4.82 15.27
C ALA A 165 8.28 -3.75 16.29
N ILE A 166 7.34 -4.07 17.18
CA ILE A 166 6.88 -3.17 18.23
C ILE A 166 8.00 -2.87 19.22
N LYS A 167 8.73 -3.89 19.67
CA LYS A 167 9.88 -3.68 20.56
C LYS A 167 10.93 -2.79 19.90
N SER A 168 11.21 -2.98 18.61
CA SER A 168 12.13 -2.14 17.84
C SER A 168 11.68 -0.68 17.83
N ALA A 169 10.39 -0.45 17.58
CA ALA A 169 9.79 0.89 17.59
C ALA A 169 9.92 1.57 18.97
N LEU A 170 9.72 0.80 20.05
CA LEU A 170 9.81 1.29 21.44
C LEU A 170 11.26 1.49 21.92
N THR A 171 12.24 0.82 21.29
CA THR A 171 13.67 0.98 21.61
C THR A 171 14.36 2.06 20.78
N GLY A 172 13.60 2.97 20.17
CA GLY A 172 14.14 4.16 19.51
C GLY A 172 14.38 4.03 18.01
N HIS A 173 13.84 3.00 17.35
CA HIS A 173 13.93 2.83 15.90
C HIS A 173 12.66 3.33 15.21
N LEU A 174 12.79 3.89 14.00
CA LEU A 174 11.65 4.07 13.11
C LEU A 174 11.39 2.77 12.35
N VAL A 175 10.18 2.23 12.47
CA VAL A 175 9.78 0.99 11.81
C VAL A 175 8.72 1.29 10.73
N LEU A 176 9.02 0.90 9.50
CA LEU A 176 8.10 0.94 8.37
C LEU A 176 7.64 -0.49 8.08
N SER A 177 6.34 -0.75 8.02
CA SER A 177 5.89 -2.11 7.74
C SER A 177 4.53 -2.17 7.05
N THR A 178 4.15 -3.37 6.61
CA THR A 178 2.84 -3.62 6.02
C THR A 178 1.99 -4.63 6.78
N LEU A 179 0.67 -4.43 6.73
CA LEU A 179 -0.33 -5.38 7.17
C LEU A 179 -1.41 -5.59 6.09
N HIS A 180 -2.01 -6.77 6.10
CA HIS A 180 -3.13 -7.10 5.21
C HIS A 180 -4.47 -6.83 5.88
N THR A 181 -4.79 -5.55 6.09
CA THR A 181 -6.13 -5.09 6.49
C THR A 181 -6.76 -4.19 5.45
N THR A 182 -8.09 -4.11 5.46
CA THR A 182 -8.85 -3.35 4.47
C THR A 182 -8.98 -1.88 4.81
N THR A 183 -8.87 -1.52 6.10
CA THR A 183 -9.03 -0.20 6.71
C THR A 183 -7.88 0.07 7.70
N ALA A 184 -7.70 1.34 8.08
CA ALA A 184 -6.68 1.75 9.04
C ALA A 184 -7.08 1.35 10.46
N CYS A 185 -8.34 1.59 10.84
CA CYS A 185 -8.89 1.15 12.14
C CYS A 185 -8.89 -0.38 12.28
N GLY A 186 -9.17 -1.13 11.21
CA GLY A 186 -9.10 -2.60 11.21
C GLY A 186 -7.68 -3.13 11.45
N ALA A 187 -6.64 -2.35 11.15
CA ALA A 187 -5.26 -2.72 11.48
C ALA A 187 -5.02 -2.72 13.00
N VAL A 188 -5.61 -1.78 13.74
CA VAL A 188 -5.56 -1.76 15.21
C VAL A 188 -6.18 -3.04 15.78
N VAL A 189 -7.38 -3.39 15.31
CA VAL A 189 -8.08 -4.63 15.73
C VAL A 189 -7.25 -5.87 15.35
N ARG A 190 -6.64 -5.88 14.15
CA ARG A 190 -5.76 -6.96 13.73
C ARG A 190 -4.56 -7.13 14.66
N LEU A 191 -3.92 -6.04 15.09
CA LEU A 191 -2.81 -6.10 16.04
C LEU A 191 -3.23 -6.69 17.39
N MET A 192 -4.40 -6.28 17.92
CA MET A 192 -4.96 -6.88 19.14
C MET A 192 -5.23 -8.37 18.96
N ASN A 193 -5.79 -8.78 17.81
CA ASN A 193 -6.02 -10.20 17.49
C ASN A 193 -4.73 -11.01 17.32
N MET A 194 -3.60 -10.35 17.03
CA MET A 194 -2.28 -10.95 17.00
C MET A 194 -1.61 -11.03 18.39
N GLY A 195 -2.32 -10.64 19.45
CA GLY A 195 -1.86 -10.70 20.84
C GLY A 195 -1.08 -9.48 21.31
N ILE A 196 -1.11 -8.37 20.57
CA ILE A 196 -0.47 -7.13 21.01
C ILE A 196 -1.36 -6.40 22.01
N GLU A 197 -0.81 -6.09 23.17
CA GLU A 197 -1.51 -5.34 24.20
C GLU A 197 -1.78 -3.87 23.79
N PRO A 198 -2.96 -3.32 24.09
CA PRO A 198 -3.35 -1.96 23.69
C PRO A 198 -2.35 -0.86 24.02
N PHE A 199 -1.68 -0.94 25.18
CA PHE A 199 -0.70 0.05 25.58
C PHE A 199 0.52 0.05 24.64
N LEU A 200 0.93 -1.11 24.14
CA LEU A 200 2.04 -1.22 23.17
C LEU A 200 1.66 -0.60 21.83
N ILE A 201 0.42 -0.81 21.38
CA ILE A 201 -0.13 -0.18 20.16
C ILE A 201 -0.06 1.35 20.29
N ASN A 202 -0.56 1.89 21.41
CA ASN A 202 -0.59 3.32 21.68
C ASN A 202 0.78 3.99 21.80
N SER A 203 1.79 3.23 22.27
CA SER A 203 3.15 3.71 22.45
C SER A 203 4.01 3.54 21.19
N ALA A 204 3.78 2.50 20.39
CA ALA A 204 4.64 2.18 19.25
C ALA A 204 4.16 2.79 17.93
N ILE A 205 2.85 2.96 17.71
CA ILE A 205 2.33 3.34 16.38
C ILE A 205 2.21 4.86 16.24
N ASN A 206 2.85 5.39 15.20
CA ASN A 206 2.75 6.78 14.81
C ASN A 206 1.50 7.03 13.94
N CYS A 207 1.33 6.24 12.88
CA CYS A 207 0.14 6.26 12.05
C CYS A 207 -0.06 4.95 11.27
N ILE A 208 -1.28 4.78 10.76
CA ILE A 208 -1.67 3.66 9.90
C ILE A 208 -2.30 4.23 8.63
N ALA A 209 -1.71 3.93 7.48
CA ALA A 209 -2.20 4.33 6.17
C ALA A 209 -2.82 3.11 5.45
N ALA A 210 -4.15 3.04 5.40
CA ALA A 210 -4.84 2.06 4.57
C ALA A 210 -4.97 2.58 3.15
N GLN A 211 -4.64 1.73 2.17
CA GLN A 211 -4.61 2.16 0.77
C GLN A 211 -5.20 1.16 -0.23
N ARG A 212 -5.59 1.71 -1.39
CA ARG A 212 -6.02 1.01 -2.61
C ARG A 212 -5.42 1.71 -3.83
N LEU A 213 -5.38 1.01 -4.98
CA LEU A 213 -5.05 1.64 -6.25
C LEU A 213 -6.29 1.70 -7.15
N ALA A 214 -6.65 2.92 -7.54
CA ALA A 214 -7.66 3.19 -8.55
C ALA A 214 -6.99 3.49 -9.89
N ARG A 215 -7.58 3.04 -10.99
CA ARG A 215 -7.17 3.39 -12.34
C ARG A 215 -7.54 4.83 -12.65
N VAL A 216 -6.61 5.57 -13.24
CA VAL A 216 -6.82 6.97 -13.64
C VAL A 216 -7.50 7.01 -15.01
N LEU A 217 -8.52 7.83 -15.15
CA LEU A 217 -9.20 8.06 -16.43
C LEU A 217 -8.23 8.56 -17.49
N CYS A 218 -8.32 8.00 -18.69
CA CYS A 218 -7.46 8.43 -19.79
C CYS A 218 -7.73 9.90 -20.13
N PRO A 219 -6.73 10.79 -20.07
CA PRO A 219 -6.94 12.22 -20.32
C PRO A 219 -7.33 12.53 -21.76
N ASN A 220 -7.08 11.61 -22.70
CA ASN A 220 -7.35 11.79 -24.12
C ASN A 220 -8.76 11.38 -24.54
N CYS A 221 -9.46 10.57 -23.72
CA CYS A 221 -10.77 10.04 -24.11
C CYS A 221 -11.82 10.06 -23.01
N LYS A 222 -11.53 10.56 -21.81
CA LYS A 222 -12.55 10.67 -20.76
C LYS A 222 -13.70 11.54 -21.25
N GLU A 223 -14.92 11.09 -20.99
CA GLU A 223 -16.14 11.75 -21.47
C GLU A 223 -16.91 12.34 -20.29
N LYS A 224 -17.38 13.57 -20.44
CA LYS A 224 -18.23 14.23 -19.45
C LYS A 224 -19.64 13.65 -19.52
N TYR A 225 -20.26 13.42 -18.36
CA TYR A 225 -21.67 13.07 -18.27
C TYR A 225 -22.29 13.73 -17.04
N GLU A 226 -23.59 14.01 -17.12
CA GLU A 226 -24.36 14.50 -15.98
C GLU A 226 -24.80 13.33 -15.10
N LEU A 227 -24.48 13.41 -13.81
CA LEU A 227 -24.89 12.41 -12.84
C LEU A 227 -26.39 12.57 -12.54
N LYS A 228 -27.14 11.48 -12.70
CA LYS A 228 -28.56 11.45 -12.34
C LYS A 228 -28.76 11.74 -10.85
N GLU A 229 -29.84 12.46 -10.52
CA GLU A 229 -30.15 12.88 -9.15
C GLU A 229 -30.27 11.70 -8.16
N ASP A 230 -30.83 10.58 -8.58
CA ASP A 230 -30.99 9.38 -7.75
C ASP A 230 -29.63 8.81 -7.30
N VAL A 231 -28.64 8.85 -8.18
CA VAL A 231 -27.27 8.42 -7.88
C VAL A 231 -26.58 9.46 -6.99
N ALA A 232 -26.79 10.75 -7.24
CA ALA A 232 -26.24 11.82 -6.41
C ALA A 232 -26.70 11.73 -4.94
N LEU A 233 -27.99 11.46 -4.73
CA LEU A 233 -28.58 11.25 -3.40
C LEU A 233 -27.97 10.04 -2.68
N LYS A 234 -27.83 8.90 -3.37
CA LYS A 234 -27.20 7.70 -2.80
C LYS A 234 -25.74 7.91 -2.41
N LEU A 235 -25.02 8.76 -3.14
CA LEU A 235 -23.64 9.14 -2.84
C LEU A 235 -23.53 10.21 -1.74
N LYS A 236 -24.66 10.60 -1.12
CA LYS A 236 -24.74 11.65 -0.10
C LYS A 236 -24.09 12.96 -0.57
N LEU A 237 -24.16 13.25 -1.88
CA LEU A 237 -23.74 14.54 -2.41
C LEU A 237 -24.74 15.58 -1.89
N THR A 238 -24.27 16.48 -1.01
CA THR A 238 -25.15 17.47 -0.37
C THR A 238 -25.70 18.46 -1.39
N ALA A 239 -27.00 18.73 -1.27
CA ALA A 239 -27.78 19.68 -2.07
C ALA A 239 -27.29 21.15 -2.04
N ARG A 240 -26.14 21.48 -1.41
CA ARG A 240 -25.54 22.83 -1.45
C ARG A 240 -25.00 23.20 -2.83
N ASP A 241 -24.84 22.23 -3.73
CA ASP A 241 -24.36 22.44 -5.12
C ASP A 241 -25.49 22.68 -6.14
N LYS A 242 -26.73 22.88 -5.68
CA LYS A 242 -27.98 22.97 -6.49
C LYS A 242 -28.01 24.05 -7.61
N LYS A 243 -26.93 24.80 -7.84
CA LYS A 243 -26.86 25.75 -8.96
C LYS A 243 -26.28 25.13 -10.24
N GLU A 244 -25.60 23.98 -10.16
CA GLU A 244 -24.96 23.37 -11.33
C GLU A 244 -25.13 21.84 -11.35
N PRO A 245 -25.30 21.23 -12.54
CA PRO A 245 -25.37 19.77 -12.67
C PRO A 245 -24.05 19.12 -12.21
N TYR A 246 -24.14 17.97 -11.56
CA TYR A 246 -22.96 17.18 -11.19
C TYR A 246 -22.28 16.60 -12.44
N ILE A 247 -21.29 17.30 -12.99
CA ILE A 247 -20.54 16.87 -14.18
C ILE A 247 -19.43 15.90 -13.75
N PHE A 248 -19.60 14.63 -14.07
CA PHE A 248 -18.64 13.56 -13.79
C PHE A 248 -17.98 13.07 -15.08
N PHE A 249 -16.99 12.19 -14.95
CA PHE A 249 -16.28 11.61 -16.09
C PHE A 249 -16.37 10.08 -16.12
N ARG A 250 -16.55 9.52 -17.32
CA ARG A 250 -16.61 8.08 -17.57
C ARG A 250 -15.55 7.63 -18.58
N PRO A 251 -15.12 6.36 -18.54
CA PRO A 251 -14.18 5.81 -19.51
C PRO A 251 -14.84 5.64 -20.90
N LYS A 252 -14.15 6.04 -21.97
CA LYS A 252 -14.58 5.79 -23.37
C LYS A 252 -13.72 4.76 -24.11
N GLY A 253 -12.40 4.82 -23.89
CA GLY A 253 -11.42 4.03 -24.64
C GLY A 253 -10.92 4.73 -25.91
N CYS A 254 -9.62 4.62 -26.17
CA CYS A 254 -8.96 5.07 -27.40
C CYS A 254 -7.63 4.33 -27.59
N GLY A 255 -6.97 4.51 -28.74
CA GLY A 255 -5.67 3.87 -29.01
C GLY A 255 -4.58 4.20 -27.97
N LYS A 256 -4.59 5.41 -27.39
CA LYS A 256 -3.59 5.83 -26.37
C LYS A 256 -3.73 5.11 -25.02
N CYS A 257 -4.86 4.47 -24.75
CA CYS A 257 -5.09 3.68 -23.54
C CYS A 257 -5.40 2.22 -23.86
N PHE A 258 -5.06 1.75 -25.06
CA PHE A 258 -5.36 0.39 -25.54
C PHE A 258 -6.84 0.04 -25.36
N HIS A 259 -7.71 1.01 -25.66
CA HIS A 259 -9.17 0.88 -25.56
C HIS A 259 -9.73 0.58 -24.16
N THR A 260 -8.93 0.66 -23.10
CA THR A 260 -9.39 0.40 -21.71
C THR A 260 -10.18 1.57 -21.11
N GLY A 261 -9.96 2.79 -21.61
CA GLY A 261 -10.48 4.02 -21.00
C GLY A 261 -9.67 4.56 -19.82
N TYR A 262 -8.62 3.85 -19.39
CA TYR A 262 -7.79 4.20 -18.25
C TYR A 262 -6.29 4.23 -18.60
N ARG A 263 -5.52 5.10 -17.95
CA ARG A 263 -4.06 5.14 -18.10
C ARG A 263 -3.40 5.60 -16.80
N GLY A 264 -2.62 4.72 -16.19
CA GLY A 264 -2.00 4.97 -14.89
C GLY A 264 -2.90 4.61 -13.71
N ARG A 265 -2.37 4.78 -12.51
CA ARG A 265 -3.03 4.46 -11.24
C ARG A 265 -2.76 5.57 -10.23
N VAL A 266 -3.68 5.75 -9.30
CA VAL A 266 -3.59 6.71 -8.20
C VAL A 266 -3.91 5.99 -6.90
N VAL A 267 -3.24 6.38 -5.82
CA VAL A 267 -3.56 5.88 -4.47
C VAL A 267 -4.90 6.43 -4.04
N LEU A 268 -5.75 5.58 -3.46
CA LEU A 268 -6.78 6.01 -2.51
C LEU A 268 -6.30 5.68 -1.11
N ALA A 269 -6.38 6.62 -0.18
CA ALA A 269 -5.83 6.44 1.16
C ALA A 269 -6.75 6.95 2.28
N GLU A 270 -6.67 6.26 3.40
CA GLU A 270 -7.19 6.63 4.71
C GLU A 270 -5.99 6.60 5.67
N VAL A 271 -5.69 7.70 6.35
CA VAL A 271 -4.55 7.82 7.26
C VAL A 271 -5.06 8.07 8.68
N LEU A 272 -4.82 7.12 9.57
CA LEU A 272 -5.18 7.18 10.98
C LEU A 272 -3.95 7.58 11.80
N VAL A 273 -4.00 8.76 12.41
CA VAL A 273 -3.06 9.19 13.45
C VAL A 273 -3.69 8.93 14.82
N LEU A 274 -2.91 8.38 15.76
CA LEU A 274 -3.42 8.01 17.09
C LEU A 274 -3.50 9.24 18.00
N SER A 275 -4.61 9.97 17.93
CA SER A 275 -4.93 11.07 18.86
C SER A 275 -5.19 10.55 20.29
N PRO A 276 -5.22 11.42 21.32
CA PRO A 276 -5.58 11.01 22.67
C PRO A 276 -6.92 10.27 22.75
N LYS A 277 -7.93 10.68 21.97
CA LYS A 277 -9.24 10.02 21.95
C LYS A 277 -9.17 8.64 21.32
N ILE A 278 -8.45 8.51 20.20
CA ILE A 278 -8.22 7.21 19.56
C ILE A 278 -7.46 6.29 20.52
N LYS A 279 -6.44 6.79 21.22
CA LYS A 279 -5.68 6.00 22.20
C LYS A 279 -6.55 5.48 23.35
N GLU A 280 -7.50 6.27 23.84
CA GLU A 280 -8.48 5.84 24.86
C GLU A 280 -9.37 4.70 24.34
N LEU A 281 -9.84 4.81 23.09
CA LEU A 281 -10.64 3.77 22.44
C LEU A 281 -9.84 2.48 22.22
N ILE A 282 -8.56 2.59 21.85
CA ILE A 282 -7.65 1.45 21.75
C ILE A 282 -7.48 0.79 23.12
N PHE A 283 -7.24 1.58 24.17
CA PHE A 283 -7.05 1.07 25.53
C PHE A 283 -8.28 0.33 26.07
N SER A 284 -9.48 0.84 25.78
CA SER A 284 -10.75 0.19 26.11
C SER A 284 -11.12 -0.97 25.19
N ARG A 285 -10.25 -1.36 24.24
CA ARG A 285 -10.46 -2.44 23.26
C ARG A 285 -11.78 -2.24 22.47
N SER A 286 -12.05 -0.99 22.10
CA SER A 286 -13.23 -0.62 21.34
C SER A 286 -13.28 -1.28 19.96
N GLN A 287 -14.49 -1.50 19.45
CA GLN A 287 -14.72 -2.05 18.12
C GLN A 287 -14.24 -1.11 17.00
N GLU A 288 -13.94 -1.67 15.83
CA GLU A 288 -13.46 -0.92 14.66
C GLU A 288 -14.37 0.27 14.31
N HIS A 289 -15.69 0.07 14.37
CA HIS A 289 -16.67 1.10 14.05
C HIS A 289 -16.54 2.33 14.96
N ALA A 290 -16.32 2.14 16.27
CA ALA A 290 -16.16 3.24 17.22
C ALA A 290 -14.87 4.02 16.96
N LEU A 291 -13.76 3.32 16.66
CA LEU A 291 -12.49 3.92 16.25
C LEU A 291 -12.67 4.76 14.97
N LYS A 292 -13.36 4.20 13.98
CA LYS A 292 -13.61 4.87 12.69
C LYS A 292 -14.48 6.11 12.86
N GLN A 293 -15.54 6.04 13.66
CA GLN A 293 -16.39 7.21 13.95
C GLN A 293 -15.60 8.34 14.60
N ALA A 294 -14.81 8.03 15.64
CA ALA A 294 -13.98 9.02 16.32
C ALA A 294 -12.93 9.63 15.38
N ALA A 295 -12.24 8.81 14.58
CA ALA A 295 -11.25 9.29 13.64
C ALA A 295 -11.87 10.19 12.55
N ARG A 296 -13.05 9.83 12.03
CA ARG A 296 -13.80 10.66 11.08
C ARG A 296 -14.25 11.98 11.71
N ALA A 297 -14.66 11.98 12.98
CA ALA A 297 -15.01 13.20 13.70
C ALA A 297 -13.80 14.15 13.87
N GLU A 298 -12.59 13.60 13.98
CA GLU A 298 -11.32 14.34 13.97
C GLU A 298 -10.81 14.66 12.55
N GLY A 299 -11.61 14.35 11.54
CA GLY A 299 -11.38 14.71 10.14
C GLY A 299 -10.49 13.72 9.37
N MET A 300 -10.34 12.48 9.82
CA MET A 300 -9.80 11.41 8.97
C MET A 300 -10.77 11.17 7.81
N GLN A 301 -10.25 11.21 6.59
CA GLN A 301 -11.03 10.84 5.40
C GLN A 301 -10.98 9.33 5.19
N THR A 302 -12.13 8.74 4.85
CA THR A 302 -12.21 7.32 4.49
C THR A 302 -11.72 7.09 3.07
N LEU A 303 -11.43 5.83 2.72
CA LEU A 303 -11.12 5.42 1.35
C LEU A 303 -12.22 5.83 0.35
N ARG A 304 -13.50 5.80 0.78
CA ARG A 304 -14.64 6.15 -0.06
C ARG A 304 -14.76 7.66 -0.24
N GLU A 305 -14.53 8.45 0.80
CA GLU A 305 -14.51 9.91 0.74
C GLU A 305 -13.35 10.42 -0.13
N ASP A 306 -12.17 9.83 0.00
CA ASP A 306 -11.02 10.14 -0.85
C ASP A 306 -11.27 9.76 -2.32
N GLY A 307 -11.88 8.59 -2.55
CA GLY A 307 -12.34 8.19 -3.86
C GLY A 307 -13.35 9.18 -4.46
N LEU A 308 -14.32 9.64 -3.68
CA LEU A 308 -15.33 10.60 -4.12
C LEU A 308 -14.71 11.96 -4.49
N PHE A 309 -13.74 12.43 -3.72
CA PHE A 309 -12.96 13.62 -4.04
C PHE A 309 -12.28 13.50 -5.42
N LYS A 310 -11.66 12.34 -5.70
CA LYS A 310 -11.01 12.06 -7.00
C LYS A 310 -11.98 11.84 -8.16
N VAL A 311 -13.20 11.39 -7.89
CA VAL A 311 -14.28 11.34 -8.88
C VAL A 311 -14.70 12.76 -9.26
N ARG A 312 -14.91 13.63 -8.27
CA ARG A 312 -15.29 15.04 -8.49
C ARG A 312 -14.24 15.82 -9.28
N SER A 313 -12.95 15.54 -9.08
CA SER A 313 -11.87 16.15 -9.87
C SER A 313 -11.65 15.49 -11.25
N GLY A 314 -12.44 14.46 -11.60
CA GLY A 314 -12.33 13.78 -12.89
C GLY A 314 -11.03 13.01 -13.09
N VAL A 315 -10.39 12.58 -12.00
CA VAL A 315 -9.18 11.75 -11.99
C VAL A 315 -9.57 10.28 -12.16
N ILE A 316 -10.60 9.82 -11.46
CA ILE A 316 -11.14 8.46 -11.55
C ILE A 316 -12.64 8.50 -11.88
N SER A 317 -13.17 7.39 -12.40
CA SER A 317 -14.62 7.24 -12.62
C SER A 317 -15.34 6.83 -11.34
N LEU A 318 -16.65 7.05 -11.30
CA LEU A 318 -17.51 6.53 -10.23
C LEU A 318 -17.45 5.01 -10.10
N GLU A 319 -17.45 4.29 -11.22
CA GLU A 319 -17.36 2.81 -11.27
C GLU A 319 -16.07 2.32 -10.60
N GLU A 320 -14.95 2.99 -10.90
CA GLU A 320 -13.66 2.66 -10.33
C GLU A 320 -13.59 2.88 -8.82
N MET A 321 -14.15 3.99 -8.31
CA MET A 321 -14.27 4.22 -6.87
C MET A 321 -15.05 3.09 -6.20
N LEU A 322 -16.21 2.71 -6.76
CA LEU A 322 -17.06 1.64 -6.24
C LEU A 322 -16.36 0.28 -6.27
N ARG A 323 -15.54 0.03 -7.29
CA ARG A 323 -14.77 -1.23 -7.44
C ARG A 323 -13.72 -1.42 -6.35
N VAL A 324 -13.06 -0.35 -5.92
CA VAL A 324 -11.88 -0.45 -5.04
C VAL A 324 -12.15 -0.10 -3.58
N SER A 325 -13.29 0.50 -3.27
CA SER A 325 -13.66 0.93 -1.91
C SER A 325 -15.00 0.33 -1.49
N ALA A 326 -15.16 -0.03 -0.22
CA ALA A 326 -16.46 -0.36 0.35
C ALA A 326 -17.25 0.92 0.66
N GLY A 327 -18.57 0.79 0.84
CA GLY A 327 -19.37 1.90 1.37
C GLY A 327 -18.99 2.17 2.83
N ASP A 328 -19.07 3.43 3.25
CA ASP A 328 -18.98 3.75 4.68
C ASP A 328 -20.33 3.45 5.33
N GLU A 329 -20.30 2.57 6.34
CA GLU A 329 -21.37 2.42 7.33
C GLU A 329 -21.55 3.71 8.13
#